data_AF-X1CFW4-F1
#
_entry.id   AF-X1CFW4-F1
#
_cell.length_a   1.000
_cell.length_b   1.000
_cell.length_c   1.000
_cell.angle_alpha   90.00
_cell.angle_beta   90.00
_cell.angle_gamma   90.00
#
_symmetry.space_group_name_H-M   'P 1'
#
loop_
_entity.id
_entity.type
_entity.pdbx_description
1 polymer ?
#
loop_
_entity_poly.entity_id
_entity_poly.type
_entity_poly.pdbx_seq_one_letter_code
_entity_poly.pdbx_strand_id
1 'polypeptide(L)'
;KERVRDTPISENAILGCAIGASMVGMRPIAEIMFADFLTVCMEMIVNQAAKARYMYGGQISVPLTIRTPFGAGFSAAAQHSQSFESWFMHVPGLKVVVPSDPRDFKGLLKTAIRDDDPVIFFENKQLYF
;
A
#
# COMPACT_ATOMS: atom_id res chain seq x y z
N LYS A 1 -19.03 6.58 -8.59
CA LYS A 1 -17.85 6.74 -9.49
C LYS A 1 -16.86 7.80 -9.01
N GLU A 2 -17.23 8.76 -8.16
CA GLU A 2 -16.29 9.80 -7.68
C GLU A 2 -15.44 9.41 -6.46
N ARG A 3 -15.78 8.31 -5.78
CA ARG A 3 -15.11 7.84 -4.56
C ARG A 3 -14.30 6.56 -4.76
N VAL A 4 -14.74 5.73 -5.70
CA VAL A 4 -14.09 4.49 -6.14
C VAL A 4 -13.95 4.62 -7.65
N ARG A 5 -12.72 4.53 -8.14
CA ARG A 5 -12.35 4.76 -9.53
C ARG A 5 -11.47 3.62 -10.00
N ASP A 6 -11.82 3.04 -11.14
CA ASP A 6 -10.90 2.19 -11.87
C ASP A 6 -9.79 3.06 -12.45
N THR A 7 -8.58 2.52 -12.48
CA THR A 7 -7.39 3.19 -12.99
C THR A 7 -6.87 2.47 -14.23
N PRO A 8 -6.06 3.14 -15.07
CA PRO A 8 -5.24 2.43 -16.05
C PRO A 8 -4.35 1.37 -15.40
N ILE A 9 -3.93 0.36 -16.17
CA ILE A 9 -2.97 -0.66 -15.74
C ILE A 9 -1.58 -0.02 -15.70
N SER A 10 -1.32 0.73 -14.64
CA SER A 10 -0.03 1.37 -14.35
C SER A 10 0.07 1.65 -12.86
N GLU A 11 0.85 0.83 -12.16
CA GLU A 11 1.05 0.92 -10.72
C GLU A 11 1.68 2.25 -10.32
N ASN A 12 2.56 2.79 -11.18
CA ASN A 12 3.13 4.13 -11.00
C ASN A 12 2.07 5.23 -11.10
N ALA A 13 1.13 5.13 -12.04
CA ALA A 13 0.03 6.10 -12.12
C ALA A 13 -0.89 5.98 -10.91
N ILE A 14 -1.23 4.76 -10.48
CA ILE A 14 -2.05 4.51 -9.30
C ILE A 14 -1.44 5.17 -8.06
N LEU A 15 -0.18 4.85 -7.76
CA LEU A 15 0.46 5.38 -6.56
C LEU A 15 0.85 6.85 -6.69
N GLY A 16 1.34 7.31 -7.84
CA GLY A 16 1.65 8.72 -8.04
C GLY A 16 0.42 9.61 -7.84
N CYS A 17 -0.72 9.23 -8.42
CA CYS A 17 -1.98 9.93 -8.20
C CYS A 17 -2.45 9.85 -6.74
N ALA A 18 -2.33 8.68 -6.08
CA ALA A 18 -2.74 8.52 -4.69
C ALA A 18 -1.87 9.35 -3.73
N ILE A 19 -0.55 9.37 -3.93
CA ILE A 19 0.38 10.19 -3.14
C ILE A 19 0.03 11.67 -3.32
N GLY A 20 -0.09 12.15 -4.56
CA GLY A 20 -0.47 13.54 -4.84
C GLY A 20 -1.82 13.91 -4.21
N ALA A 21 -2.83 13.04 -4.35
CA ALA A 21 -4.14 13.23 -3.73
C ALA A 21 -4.06 13.31 -2.20
N SER A 22 -3.22 12.48 -1.56
CA SER A 22 -3.03 12.49 -0.12
C SER A 22 -2.40 13.80 0.39
N MET A 23 -1.48 14.36 -0.39
CA MET A 23 -0.80 15.62 -0.08
C MET A 23 -1.72 16.84 -0.19
N VAL A 24 -2.79 16.76 -0.99
CA VAL A 24 -3.79 17.83 -1.14
C VAL A 24 -5.05 17.61 -0.28
N GLY A 25 -4.96 16.74 0.73
CA GLY A 25 -5.99 16.59 1.77
C GLY A 25 -6.98 15.44 1.56
N MET A 26 -6.78 14.56 0.57
CA MET A 26 -7.54 13.31 0.48
C MET A 26 -6.93 12.22 1.37
N ARG A 27 -7.67 11.14 1.61
CA ARG A 27 -7.19 9.93 2.30
C ARG A 27 -7.38 8.69 1.43
N PRO A 28 -6.56 8.52 0.38
CA PRO A 28 -6.74 7.45 -0.59
C PRO A 28 -6.42 6.08 -0.02
N ILE A 29 -7.16 5.09 -0.52
CA ILE A 29 -6.89 3.66 -0.32
C ILE A 29 -6.59 3.12 -1.72
N ALA A 30 -5.30 3.01 -2.03
CA ALA A 30 -4.83 2.51 -3.32
C ALA A 30 -4.71 0.98 -3.27
N GLU A 31 -5.07 0.30 -4.34
CA GLU A 31 -4.92 -1.14 -4.48
C GLU A 31 -3.87 -1.45 -5.55
N ILE A 32 -2.94 -2.35 -5.23
CA ILE A 32 -2.03 -2.96 -6.20
C ILE A 32 -2.39 -4.43 -6.26
N MET A 33 -2.75 -4.89 -7.46
CA MET A 33 -3.46 -6.15 -7.69
C MET A 33 -2.77 -7.37 -7.05
N PHE A 34 -1.43 -7.41 -7.10
CA PHE A 34 -0.61 -8.39 -6.41
C PHE A 34 0.68 -7.74 -5.90
N ALA A 35 1.18 -8.19 -4.75
CA ALA A 35 2.40 -7.66 -4.14
C ALA A 35 3.59 -7.70 -5.12
N ASP A 36 3.62 -8.71 -5.99
CA ASP A 36 4.58 -8.89 -7.07
C ASP A 36 4.77 -7.61 -7.94
N PHE A 37 3.68 -6.86 -8.17
CA PHE A 37 3.69 -5.64 -9.00
C PHE A 37 4.05 -4.36 -8.24
N LEU A 38 4.24 -4.42 -6.92
CA LEU A 38 4.81 -3.28 -6.17
C LEU A 38 6.20 -2.90 -6.68
N THR A 39 6.92 -3.86 -7.28
CA THR A 39 8.24 -3.63 -7.89
C THR A 39 8.19 -2.59 -9.02
N VAL A 40 7.06 -2.48 -9.74
CA VAL A 40 6.85 -1.51 -10.82
C VAL A 40 6.75 -0.08 -10.29
N CYS A 41 6.24 0.09 -9.07
CA CYS A 41 5.99 1.39 -8.43
C CYS A 41 6.86 1.66 -7.20
N MET A 42 7.99 0.96 -7.08
CA MET A 42 8.93 1.12 -5.96
C MET A 42 9.39 2.56 -5.76
N GLU A 43 9.63 3.31 -6.84
CA GLU A 43 10.01 4.73 -6.74
C GLU A 43 8.95 5.55 -6.00
N MET A 44 7.67 5.36 -6.35
CA MET A 44 6.55 6.05 -5.71
C MET A 44 6.44 5.70 -4.22
N ILE A 45 6.65 4.44 -3.87
CA ILE A 45 6.55 3.98 -2.48
C ILE A 45 7.76 4.46 -1.66
N VAL A 46 8.96 4.07 -2.11
CA VAL A 46 10.20 4.12 -1.34
C VAL A 46 10.78 5.52 -1.30
N ASN A 47 10.78 6.23 -2.42
CA ASN A 47 11.47 7.52 -2.53
C ASN A 47 10.52 8.70 -2.45
N GLN A 48 9.24 8.53 -2.83
CA GLN A 48 8.24 9.59 -2.73
C GLN A 48 7.43 9.49 -1.42
N ALA A 49 6.53 8.50 -1.30
CA ALA A 49 5.60 8.41 -0.17
C ALA A 49 6.32 8.33 1.18
N ALA A 50 7.29 7.42 1.33
CA ALA A 50 8.00 7.18 2.58
C ALA A 50 8.81 8.40 3.05
N LYS A 51 9.30 9.23 2.11
CA LYS A 51 10.26 10.31 2.42
C LYS A 51 9.60 11.66 2.50
N ALA A 52 8.44 11.85 1.89
CA ALA A 52 7.71 13.12 1.82
C ALA A 52 7.67 13.85 3.17
N ARG A 53 7.10 13.25 4.22
CA ARG A 53 7.00 13.90 5.55
C ARG A 53 8.36 14.43 6.05
N TYR A 54 9.42 13.64 5.89
CA TYR A 54 10.77 14.05 6.28
C TYR A 54 11.33 15.16 5.39
N MET A 55 11.20 15.02 4.06
CA MET A 55 11.74 15.96 3.07
C MET A 55 11.10 17.34 3.14
N TYR A 56 9.83 17.42 3.55
CA TYR A 56 9.11 18.68 3.77
C TYR A 56 9.20 19.15 5.23
N GLY A 57 10.14 18.62 6.04
CA GLY A 57 10.35 19.07 7.42
C GLY A 57 9.12 18.92 8.33
N GLY A 58 8.27 17.92 8.07
CA GLY A 58 7.02 17.68 8.81
C GLY A 58 5.85 18.60 8.42
N GLN A 59 6.00 19.47 7.42
CA GLN A 59 4.94 20.39 6.99
C GLN A 59 3.80 19.68 6.25
N ILE A 60 4.05 18.48 5.70
CA ILE A 60 3.03 17.65 5.06
C ILE A 60 3.01 16.24 5.66
N SER A 61 1.82 15.63 5.64
CA SER A 61 1.59 14.22 5.90
C SER A 61 1.25 13.48 4.59
N VAL A 62 1.38 12.15 4.58
CA VAL A 62 0.97 11.29 3.45
C VAL A 62 -0.02 10.23 3.98
N PRO A 63 -1.28 10.62 4.24
CA PRO A 63 -2.32 9.71 4.73
C PRO A 63 -2.79 8.77 3.61
N LEU A 64 -2.01 7.72 3.36
CA LEU A 64 -2.18 6.78 2.26
C LEU A 64 -2.16 5.34 2.78
N THR A 65 -3.17 4.55 2.44
CA THR A 65 -3.14 3.10 2.62
C THR A 65 -2.98 2.41 1.27
N ILE A 66 -1.94 1.61 1.11
CA ILE A 66 -1.70 0.77 -0.07
C ILE A 66 -2.07 -0.66 0.30
N ARG A 67 -3.13 -1.20 -0.30
CA ARG A 67 -3.58 -2.58 -0.09
C ARG A 67 -3.04 -3.46 -1.20
N THR A 68 -2.57 -4.65 -0.84
CA THR A 68 -2.07 -5.58 -1.84
C THR A 68 -2.14 -7.04 -1.38
N PRO A 69 -2.72 -7.94 -2.18
CA PRO A 69 -2.69 -9.37 -1.89
C PRO A 69 -1.29 -9.98 -2.09
N PHE A 70 -0.85 -10.82 -1.16
CA PHE A 70 0.47 -11.47 -1.17
C PHE A 70 0.42 -12.94 -0.77
N GLY A 71 1.57 -13.62 -0.80
CA GLY A 71 1.72 -15.01 -0.35
C GLY A 71 1.43 -16.05 -1.44
N ALA A 72 2.02 -17.24 -1.26
CA ALA A 72 1.93 -18.38 -2.17
C ALA A 72 0.73 -19.31 -1.85
N GLY A 73 0.67 -20.47 -2.51
CA GLY A 73 -0.22 -21.58 -2.10
C GLY A 73 -1.50 -21.79 -2.91
N PHE A 74 -1.71 -21.03 -4.00
CA PHE A 74 -2.81 -21.24 -4.96
C PHE A 74 -2.34 -21.70 -6.35
N SER A 75 -1.08 -22.13 -6.50
CA SER A 75 -0.50 -22.41 -7.81
C SER A 75 -0.65 -21.24 -8.80
N ALA A 76 -0.53 -20.00 -8.31
CA ALA A 76 -0.79 -18.77 -9.06
C ALA A 76 0.38 -18.31 -9.95
N ALA A 77 1.31 -19.22 -10.28
CA ALA A 77 2.54 -18.95 -11.03
C ALA A 77 3.51 -17.96 -10.33
N ALA A 78 4.56 -17.57 -11.06
CA ALA A 78 5.74 -16.90 -10.51
C ALA A 78 5.52 -15.44 -10.06
N GLN A 79 4.55 -14.74 -10.64
CA GLN A 79 4.30 -13.31 -10.41
C GLN A 79 2.99 -13.03 -9.64
N HIS A 80 2.53 -13.99 -8.84
CA HIS A 80 1.35 -13.82 -7.98
C HIS A 80 1.52 -14.50 -6.62
N SER A 81 2.76 -14.76 -6.20
CA SER A 81 3.07 -15.62 -5.05
C SER A 81 4.11 -15.04 -4.10
N GLN A 82 4.66 -13.87 -4.41
CA GLN A 82 5.79 -13.31 -3.66
C GLN A 82 5.34 -12.68 -2.33
N SER A 83 6.31 -12.57 -1.43
CA SER A 83 6.19 -11.99 -0.10
C SER A 83 7.28 -10.92 0.08
N PHE A 84 6.91 -9.66 -0.16
CA PHE A 84 7.83 -8.52 -0.18
C PHE A 84 7.75 -7.64 1.06
N GLU A 85 6.99 -8.04 2.08
CA GLU A 85 6.85 -7.29 3.33
C GLU A 85 8.22 -6.92 3.94
N SER A 86 9.20 -7.82 3.87
CA SER A 86 10.56 -7.60 4.36
C SER A 86 11.29 -6.46 3.64
N TRP A 87 11.09 -6.31 2.33
CA TRP A 87 11.71 -5.22 1.56
C TRP A 87 11.23 -3.86 2.08
N PHE A 88 9.92 -3.74 2.32
CA PHE A 88 9.33 -2.49 2.78
C PHE A 88 9.55 -2.25 4.27
N MET A 89 9.70 -3.29 5.09
CA MET A 89 10.13 -3.14 6.49
C MET A 89 11.50 -2.47 6.62
N HIS A 90 12.36 -2.61 5.60
CA HIS A 90 13.66 -1.94 5.54
C HIS A 90 13.63 -0.51 4.99
N VAL A 91 12.44 0.06 4.74
CA VAL A 91 12.29 1.43 4.23
C VAL A 91 11.76 2.35 5.33
N PRO A 92 12.60 3.25 5.89
CA PRO A 92 12.14 4.21 6.90
C PRO A 92 11.05 5.13 6.36
N GLY A 93 10.05 5.41 7.19
CA GLY A 93 8.90 6.25 6.85
C GLY A 93 7.69 5.48 6.32
N LEU A 94 7.80 4.16 6.15
CA LEU A 94 6.66 3.27 5.88
C LEU A 94 6.23 2.53 7.15
N LYS A 95 4.93 2.29 7.26
CA LYS A 95 4.37 1.27 8.15
C LYS A 95 3.96 0.06 7.33
N VAL A 96 4.28 -1.15 7.81
CA VAL A 96 3.95 -2.42 7.13
C VAL A 96 3.04 -3.22 8.05
N VAL A 97 1.92 -3.70 7.51
CA VAL A 97 0.89 -4.42 8.25
C VAL A 97 0.52 -5.71 7.53
N VAL A 98 0.44 -6.81 8.28
CA VAL A 98 0.09 -8.16 7.79
C VAL A 98 -0.91 -8.81 8.77
N PRO A 99 -2.24 -8.67 8.55
CA PRO A 99 -3.23 -9.35 9.38
C PRO A 99 -3.26 -10.87 9.09
N SER A 100 -3.68 -11.66 10.08
CA SER A 100 -3.79 -13.12 9.97
C SER A 100 -5.21 -13.66 10.24
N ASP A 101 -6.16 -12.81 10.65
CA ASP A 101 -7.55 -13.22 10.88
C ASP A 101 -8.55 -12.09 10.57
N PRO A 102 -9.87 -12.38 10.46
CA PRO A 102 -10.88 -11.38 10.08
C PRO A 102 -11.06 -10.23 11.09
N ARG A 103 -10.86 -10.48 12.39
CA ARG A 103 -10.95 -9.44 13.42
C ARG A 103 -9.80 -8.47 13.26
N ASP A 104 -8.60 -8.99 13.13
CA ASP A 104 -7.38 -8.21 12.93
C ASP A 104 -7.43 -7.46 11.60
N PHE A 105 -7.86 -8.10 10.52
CA PHE A 105 -8.05 -7.46 9.22
C PHE A 105 -8.92 -6.21 9.34
N LYS A 106 -10.12 -6.34 9.93
CA LYS A 106 -11.05 -5.22 10.10
C LYS A 106 -10.46 -4.12 10.99
N GLY A 107 -9.85 -4.50 12.11
CA GLY A 107 -9.30 -3.55 13.08
C GLY A 107 -8.14 -2.78 12.48
N LEU A 108 -7.14 -3.50 11.98
CA LEU A 108 -5.91 -2.95 11.43
C LEU A 108 -6.15 -2.16 10.16
N LEU A 109 -7.05 -2.59 9.26
CA LEU A 109 -7.36 -1.80 8.06
C LEU A 109 -7.98 -0.46 8.42
N LYS A 110 -8.91 -0.44 9.37
CA LYS A 110 -9.50 0.82 9.86
C LYS A 110 -8.48 1.71 10.58
N THR A 111 -7.47 1.12 11.22
CA THR A 111 -6.37 1.86 11.83
C THR A 111 -5.46 2.45 10.75
N ALA A 112 -5.05 1.65 9.76
CA ALA A 112 -4.21 2.09 8.64
C ALA A 112 -4.83 3.26 7.86
N ILE A 113 -6.14 3.20 7.56
CA ILE A 113 -6.86 4.26 6.85
C ILE A 113 -6.87 5.59 7.63
N ARG A 114 -6.79 5.53 8.97
CA ARG A 114 -6.80 6.71 9.86
C ARG A 114 -5.41 7.20 10.23
N ASP A 115 -4.37 6.46 9.85
CA ASP A 115 -2.98 6.85 10.08
C ASP A 115 -2.56 7.95 9.09
N ASP A 116 -1.76 8.91 9.55
CA ASP A 116 -1.29 10.03 8.72
C ASP A 116 0.06 9.71 8.01
N ASP A 117 0.61 8.53 8.26
CA ASP A 117 1.78 8.00 7.57
C ASP A 117 1.37 6.98 6.50
N PRO A 118 2.19 6.79 5.46
CA PRO A 118 1.91 5.80 4.43
C PRO A 118 1.99 4.38 5.02
N VAL A 119 0.93 3.60 4.83
CA VAL A 119 0.81 2.22 5.31
C VAL A 119 0.68 1.26 4.14
N ILE A 120 1.52 0.23 4.09
CA ILE A 120 1.32 -0.91 3.19
C ILE A 120 0.64 -2.03 3.97
N PHE A 121 -0.50 -2.47 3.45
CA PHE A 121 -1.38 -3.45 4.04
C PHE A 121 -1.36 -4.71 3.16
N PHE A 122 -0.60 -5.71 3.59
CA PHE A 122 -0.40 -6.98 2.87
C PHE A 122 -1.46 -7.99 3.27
N GLU A 123 -2.21 -8.50 2.30
CA GLU A 123 -3.35 -9.39 2.54
C GLU A 123 -3.00 -10.80 2.07
N ASN A 124 -2.80 -11.75 3.00
CA ASN A 124 -2.43 -13.10 2.59
C ASN A 124 -3.63 -13.74 1.88
N LYS A 125 -3.45 -14.02 0.58
CA LYS A 125 -4.52 -14.56 -0.28
C LYS A 125 -5.10 -15.86 0.26
N GLN A 126 -4.30 -16.67 0.99
CA GLN A 126 -4.75 -17.96 1.53
C GLN A 126 -5.80 -17.82 2.62
N LEU A 127 -5.91 -16.63 3.21
CA LEU A 127 -6.80 -16.36 4.33
C LEU A 127 -8.13 -15.73 3.88
N TYR A 128 -8.36 -15.56 2.57
CA TYR A 128 -9.61 -15.01 2.05
C TYR A 128 -10.76 -16.01 2.02
N PHE A 129 -10.47 -17.31 1.94
CA PHE A 129 -11.44 -18.36 1.66
C PHE A 129 -11.41 -19.45 2.72
#